data_AF-A0A8T7AZT6-F1
#
_entry.id   AF-A0A8T7AZT6-F1
#
_cell.length_a   1.000
_cell.length_b   1.000
_cell.length_c   1.000
_cell.angle_alpha   90.00
_cell.angle_beta   90.00
_cell.angle_gamma   90.00
#
_symmetry.space_group_name_H-M   'P 1'
#
loop_
_entity.id
_entity.type
_entity.pdbx_description
1 polymer ?
#
loop_
_entity_poly.entity_id
_entity_poly.type
_entity_poly.pdbx_seq_one_letter_code
_entity_poly.pdbx_strand_id
1 'polypeptide(L)'
;MADYIIPFEQLGLGDVGRVGGKNASLGEMIAGLASAGVRVPPGFATTADAYRDFLKHEGLDDRIKQTLAGLDTDDLDQLAQTGDRIR
;
A
#
# COMPACT_ATOMS: atom_id res chain seq x y z
N MET A 1 9.97 -14.95 8.34
CA MET A 1 9.18 -14.88 7.10
C MET A 1 8.21 -13.73 7.29
N ALA A 2 8.18 -12.75 6.39
CA ALA A 2 7.26 -11.62 6.54
C ALA A 2 5.84 -12.08 6.19
N ASP A 3 4.84 -11.73 7.01
CA ASP A 3 3.45 -11.98 6.68
C ASP A 3 3.03 -11.04 5.54
N TYR A 4 2.65 -11.60 4.39
CA TYR A 4 2.24 -10.80 3.22
C TYR A 4 0.79 -10.34 3.26
N ILE A 5 -0.05 -11.02 4.04
CA ILE A 5 -1.46 -10.70 4.23
C ILE A 5 -1.77 -10.65 5.71
N ILE A 6 -2.60 -9.69 6.11
CA ILE A 6 -3.10 -9.57 7.49
C ILE A 6 -4.62 -9.36 7.43
N PRO A 7 -5.43 -10.22 8.06
CA PRO A 7 -6.87 -10.01 8.18
C PRO A 7 -7.19 -8.67 8.85
N PHE A 8 -8.22 -7.97 8.39
CA PHE A 8 -8.55 -6.64 8.93
C PHE A 8 -8.86 -6.64 10.42
N GLU A 9 -9.39 -7.74 10.96
CA GLU A 9 -9.70 -7.93 12.38
C GLU A 9 -8.45 -7.97 13.26
N GLN A 10 -7.27 -8.11 12.67
CA GLN A 10 -5.97 -8.16 13.37
C GLN A 10 -5.17 -6.87 13.23
N LEU A 11 -5.72 -5.84 12.58
CA LEU A 11 -5.05 -4.56 12.36
C LEU A 11 -5.44 -3.52 13.41
N GLY A 12 -4.52 -2.61 13.71
CA GLY A 12 -4.80 -1.36 14.42
C GLY A 12 -3.84 -0.24 14.02
N LEU A 13 -3.90 0.90 14.71
CA LEU A 13 -3.03 2.06 14.45
C LEU A 13 -1.53 1.75 14.57
N GLY A 14 -1.17 0.72 15.34
CA GLY A 14 0.22 0.23 15.42
C GLY A 14 0.77 -0.33 14.10
N ASP A 15 -0.11 -0.73 13.19
CA ASP A 15 0.28 -1.39 11.93
C ASP A 15 0.42 -0.42 10.75
N VAL A 16 0.34 0.90 10.97
CA VAL A 16 0.46 1.91 9.88
C VAL A 16 1.72 1.70 9.04
N GLY A 17 2.86 1.38 9.64
CA GLY A 17 4.11 1.12 8.92
C GLY A 17 4.09 -0.16 8.07
N ARG A 18 3.17 -1.09 8.36
CA ARG A 18 3.03 -2.38 7.67
C ARG A 18 1.96 -2.36 6.59
N VAL A 19 0.84 -1.68 6.82
CA VAL A 19 -0.35 -1.74 5.93
C VAL A 19 -0.87 -0.38 5.47
N GLY A 20 -0.27 0.72 5.94
CA GLY A 20 -0.70 2.09 5.66
C GLY A 20 -1.88 2.56 6.53
N GLY A 21 -2.09 3.88 6.57
CA GLY A 21 -3.08 4.51 7.44
C GLY A 21 -4.52 4.05 7.22
N LYS A 22 -4.93 3.82 5.97
CA LYS A 22 -6.31 3.42 5.65
C LYS A 22 -6.67 2.05 6.23
N ASN A 23 -5.80 1.06 6.04
CA ASN A 23 -6.02 -0.29 6.54
C ASN A 23 -5.93 -0.35 8.07
N ALA A 24 -5.00 0.39 8.66
CA ALA A 24 -4.89 0.52 10.12
C ALA A 24 -6.16 1.14 10.73
N SER A 25 -6.68 2.24 10.17
CA SER A 25 -7.94 2.84 10.60
C SER A 25 -9.14 1.92 10.40
N LEU A 26 -9.14 1.07 9.37
CA LEU A 26 -10.20 0.09 9.14
C LEU A 26 -10.23 -0.98 10.24
N GLY A 27 -9.06 -1.46 10.70
CA GLY A 27 -8.95 -2.33 11.87
C GLY A 27 -9.53 -1.71 13.14
N GLU A 28 -9.23 -0.42 13.40
CA GLU A 28 -9.81 0.32 14.53
C GLU A 28 -11.34 0.42 14.44
N MET A 29 -11.89 0.64 13.24
CA MET A 29 -13.34 0.70 13.06
C MET A 29 -14.00 -0.64 13.37
N ILE A 30 -13.39 -1.76 12.96
CA ILE A 30 -13.87 -3.10 13.26
C ILE A 30 -13.86 -3.35 14.78
N ALA A 31 -12.74 -3.04 15.44
CA ALA A 31 -12.58 -3.29 16.87
C ALA A 31 -13.44 -2.36 17.73
N GLY A 32 -13.52 -1.08 17.38
CA GLY A 32 -14.09 -0.01 18.22
C GLY A 32 -15.54 0.36 17.92
N LEU A 33 -16.03 0.13 16.70
CA LEU A 33 -17.36 0.62 16.27
C LEU A 33 -18.38 -0.49 15.98
N ALA A 34 -17.99 -1.77 16.13
CA ALA A 34 -18.92 -2.89 15.99
C ALA A 34 -20.10 -2.78 16.96
N SER A 35 -19.87 -2.31 18.20
CA SER A 35 -20.91 -2.08 19.20
C SER A 35 -21.85 -0.91 18.85
N ALA A 36 -21.39 0.03 18.03
CA ALA A 36 -22.18 1.14 17.49
C ALA A 36 -22.98 0.75 16.23
N GLY A 37 -22.96 -0.53 15.84
CA GLY A 37 -23.70 -1.04 14.68
C GLY A 37 -23.05 -0.77 13.33
N VAL A 38 -21.84 -0.19 13.31
CA VAL A 38 -21.06 0.01 12.08
C VAL A 38 -20.54 -1.34 11.61
N ARG A 39 -20.85 -1.70 10.36
CA ARG A 39 -20.40 -2.97 9.75
C ARG A 39 -19.37 -2.69 8.68
N VAL A 40 -18.20 -3.25 8.86
CA VAL A 40 -17.15 -3.27 7.85
C VAL A 40 -17.13 -4.66 7.21
N PRO A 41 -17.09 -4.78 5.87
CA PRO A 41 -16.98 -6.07 5.21
C PRO A 41 -15.69 -6.81 5.62
N PRO A 42 -15.72 -8.16 5.69
CA PRO A 42 -14.52 -8.94 5.96
C PRO A 42 -13.50 -8.77 4.83
N GLY A 43 -12.22 -8.89 5.17
CA GLY A 43 -11.13 -8.74 4.20
C GLY A 43 -9.74 -8.79 4.82
N PHE A 44 -8.74 -8.43 4.04
CA PHE A 44 -7.34 -8.43 4.46
C PHE A 44 -6.57 -7.30 3.76
N ALA A 45 -5.45 -6.89 4.36
CA ALA A 45 -4.49 -5.98 3.77
C ALA A 45 -3.25 -6.75 3.30
N THR A 46 -2.73 -6.41 2.13
CA THR A 46 -1.35 -6.76 1.77
C THR A 46 -0.38 -5.87 2.56
N THR A 47 0.78 -6.41 2.93
CA THR A 47 1.79 -5.64 3.66
C THR A 47 2.75 -4.90 2.72
N ALA A 48 3.41 -3.87 3.26
CA ALA A 48 4.46 -3.14 2.57
C ALA A 48 5.65 -4.06 2.21
N ASP A 49 5.89 -5.14 2.97
CA ASP A 49 6.87 -6.16 2.62
C ASP A 49 6.46 -6.95 1.37
N ALA A 50 5.18 -7.36 1.27
CA ALA A 50 4.66 -8.01 0.07
C ALA A 50 4.85 -7.13 -1.17
N TYR A 51 4.55 -5.83 -1.06
CA TYR A 51 4.76 -4.87 -2.13
C TYR A 51 6.24 -4.68 -2.50
N ARG A 52 7.14 -4.57 -1.50
CA ARG A 52 8.58 -4.46 -1.73
C ARG A 52 9.14 -5.69 -2.43
N ASP A 53 8.72 -6.88 -2.04
CA ASP A 53 9.21 -8.11 -2.67
C ASP A 53 8.64 -8.29 -4.08
N PHE A 54 7.38 -7.89 -4.31
CA PHE A 54 6.82 -7.79 -5.67
C PHE A 54 7.65 -6.84 -6.56
N LEU A 55 7.99 -5.65 -6.07
CA LEU A 55 8.78 -4.69 -6.84
C LEU A 55 10.21 -5.16 -7.13
N LYS A 56 10.81 -6.00 -6.29
CA LYS A 56 12.14 -6.58 -6.58
C LYS A 56 12.10 -7.63 -7.69
N HIS A 57 10.92 -8.18 -8.00
CA HIS A 57 10.79 -9.20 -9.03
C HIS A 57 11.32 -8.68 -10.37
N GLU A 58 12.25 -9.43 -10.96
CA GLU A 58 12.93 -9.05 -12.22
C GLU A 58 13.55 -7.63 -12.22
N GLY A 59 13.90 -7.11 -11.04
CA GLY A 59 14.49 -5.76 -10.90
C GLY A 59 13.54 -4.63 -11.32
N LEU A 60 12.23 -4.82 -11.18
CA LEU A 60 11.23 -3.80 -11.52
C LEU A 60 11.47 -2.50 -10.73
N ASP A 61 11.86 -2.58 -9.46
CA ASP A 61 12.18 -1.42 -8.63
C ASP A 61 13.32 -0.57 -9.21
N ASP A 62 14.37 -1.20 -9.73
CA ASP A 62 15.47 -0.50 -10.38
C ASP A 62 15.06 0.14 -11.70
N ARG A 63 14.24 -0.55 -12.49
CA ARG A 63 13.66 0.02 -13.74
C ARG A 63 12.78 1.23 -13.45
N ILE A 64 11.98 1.19 -12.38
CA ILE A 64 11.16 2.32 -11.93
C ILE A 64 12.07 3.49 -11.51
N LYS A 65 13.07 3.23 -10.65
CA LYS A 65 14.02 4.27 -10.21
C LYS A 65 14.74 4.94 -11.38
N GLN A 66 15.19 4.14 -12.36
CA GLN A 66 15.83 4.66 -13.57
C GLN A 66 14.88 5.49 -14.43
N THR A 67 13.61 5.08 -14.56
CA THR A 67 12.61 5.81 -15.33
C THR A 67 12.25 7.15 -14.69
N LEU A 68 12.26 7.20 -13.35
CA LEU A 68 12.05 8.43 -12.58
C LEU A 68 13.30 9.32 -12.51
N ALA A 69 14.48 8.80 -12.86
CA ALA A 69 15.73 9.56 -12.78
C ALA A 69 15.73 10.70 -13.82
N GLY A 70 15.69 11.94 -13.32
CA GLY A 70 15.64 13.14 -14.16
C GLY A 70 14.25 13.54 -14.64
N LEU A 71 13.19 12.95 -14.06
CA LEU A 71 11.83 13.44 -14.25
C LEU A 71 11.67 14.83 -13.63
N ASP A 72 11.21 15.80 -14.43
CA ASP A 72 10.69 17.07 -13.93
C ASP A 72 9.21 16.90 -13.61
N THR A 73 8.84 17.12 -12.35
CA THR A 73 7.45 16.98 -11.90
C THR A 73 6.58 18.19 -12.24
N ASP A 74 7.19 19.31 -12.64
CA ASP A 74 6.47 20.51 -13.09
C ASP A 74 6.13 20.44 -14.59
N ASP A 75 6.78 19.54 -15.35
CA ASP A 75 6.40 19.17 -16.72
C ASP A 75 5.30 18.09 -16.69
N LEU A 76 4.05 18.54 -16.84
CA LEU A 76 2.88 17.67 -16.76
C LEU A 76 2.82 16.61 -17.86
N ASP A 77 3.33 16.91 -19.06
CA ASP A 77 3.34 15.97 -20.18
C ASP A 77 4.38 14.87 -19.93
N GLN A 78 5.58 15.26 -19.47
CA GLN A 78 6.63 14.31 -19.09
C GLN A 78 6.21 13.43 -17.90
N LEU A 79 5.56 14.03 -16.90
CA LEU A 79 5.04 13.33 -15.72
C LEU A 79 4.00 12.27 -16.11
N ALA A 80 3.02 12.62 -16.96
CA ALA A 80 2.00 11.70 -17.43
C ALA A 80 2.61 10.52 -18.20
N GLN A 81 3.48 10.78 -19.18
CA GLN A 81 4.15 9.76 -19.98
C GLN A 81 5.01 8.82 -19.13
N THR A 82 5.72 9.37 -18.14
CA THR A 82 6.55 8.58 -17.22
C THR A 82 5.69 7.69 -16.32
N GLY A 83 4.58 8.23 -15.80
CA GLY A 83 3.63 7.49 -14.99
C GLY A 83 2.93 6.36 -15.76
N ASP A 84 2.63 6.56 -17.05
CA ASP A 84 2.07 5.51 -17.92
C ASP A 84 3.09 4.41 -18.24
N ARG A 85 4.39 4.74 -18.31
CA ARG A 85 5.45 3.73 -18.53
C ARG A 85 5.72 2.86 -17.32
N ILE A 86 5.40 3.34 -16.11
CA ILE A 86 5.60 2.62 -14.84
C ILE A 86 4.41 1.72 -14.47
N ARG A 87 3.17 2.13 -14.83
CA ARG A 87 1.92 1.43 -14.48
C ARG A 87 1.58 0.31 -15.45
#